data_AF-A0A0J6WXA6-F1
#
_entry.id   AF-A0A0J6WXA6-F1
#
_cell.length_a   1.000
_cell.length_b   1.000
_cell.length_c   1.000
_cell.angle_alpha   90.00
_cell.angle_beta   90.00
_cell.angle_gamma   90.00
#
_symmetry.space_group_name_H-M   'P 1'
#
loop_
_entity.id
_entity.type
_entity.pdbx_description
1 polymer ?
#
loop_
_entity_poly.entity_id
_entity_poly.type
_entity_poly.pdbx_seq_one_letter_code
_entity_poly.pdbx_strand_id
1 'polypeptide(L)'
;MYTSLILYRNELKSKNIPKYKLIGIFVELLFSKMIFPKNKDINDFLCDILHVEFKPYVMKSRTLIVAKVSKIITMQESEQQYKKDLYKFIEVKIEEMNNDQNQQNRKDSLDGWIR
;
A
#
# COMPACT_ATOMS: atom_id res chain seq x y z
N MET A 1 -2.67 1.72 10.61
CA MET A 1 -2.67 1.54 9.15
C MET A 1 -4.03 1.80 8.51
N TYR A 2 -5.12 1.20 9.00
CA TYR A 2 -6.47 1.34 8.41
C TYR A 2 -6.89 2.80 8.14
N THR A 3 -6.81 3.68 9.15
CA THR A 3 -7.13 5.12 9.00
C THR A 3 -6.26 5.79 7.93
N SER A 4 -4.97 5.46 7.87
CA SER A 4 -4.05 5.97 6.86
C SER A 4 -4.46 5.54 5.45
N LEU A 5 -4.90 4.28 5.26
CA LEU A 5 -5.39 3.80 3.97
C LEU A 5 -6.62 4.58 3.49
N ILE A 6 -7.56 4.89 4.39
CA ILE A 6 -8.73 5.73 4.06
C ILE A 6 -8.27 7.12 3.59
N LEU A 7 -7.31 7.72 4.29
CA LEU A 7 -6.74 9.01 3.90
C LEU A 7 -6.08 8.95 2.52
N TYR A 8 -5.24 7.94 2.27
CA TYR A 8 -4.56 7.75 0.99
C TYR A 8 -5.55 7.57 -0.16
N ARG A 9 -6.59 6.75 0.03
CA ARG A 9 -7.67 6.56 -0.95
C ARG A 9 -8.32 7.90 -1.31
N ASN A 10 -8.61 8.74 -0.32
CA ASN A 10 -9.23 10.05 -0.53
C ASN A 10 -8.31 11.00 -1.30
N GLU A 11 -7.01 11.04 -0.96
CA GLU A 11 -6.01 11.82 -1.69
C GLU A 11 -5.90 11.39 -3.16
N LEU A 12 -5.97 10.08 -3.42
CA LEU A 12 -5.95 9.51 -4.77
C LEU A 12 -7.23 9.79 -5.58
N LYS A 13 -8.32 10.30 -4.98
CA LYS A 13 -9.50 10.76 -5.76
C LYS A 13 -9.26 12.11 -6.42
N SER A 14 -8.36 12.94 -5.90
CA SER A 14 -8.05 14.26 -6.46
C SER A 14 -7.57 14.13 -7.91
N LYS A 15 -8.07 14.93 -8.85
CA LYS A 15 -7.65 14.88 -10.27
C LYS A 15 -6.13 15.02 -10.42
N ASN A 16 -5.55 15.97 -9.68
CA ASN A 16 -4.12 16.24 -9.65
C ASN A 16 -3.62 16.03 -8.21
N ILE A 17 -2.84 14.98 -7.99
CA ILE A 17 -2.11 14.76 -6.74
C ILE A 17 -0.68 15.23 -6.95
N PRO A 18 -0.06 15.97 -6.01
CA PRO A 18 1.35 16.32 -6.13
C PRO A 18 2.26 15.09 -5.94
N LYS A 19 3.32 14.97 -6.75
CA LYS A 19 4.34 13.89 -6.64
C LYS A 19 4.80 13.59 -5.22
N TYR A 20 5.06 14.61 -4.40
CA TYR A 20 5.55 14.41 -3.02
C TYR A 20 4.52 13.67 -2.14
N LYS A 21 3.22 13.91 -2.34
CA LYS A 21 2.17 13.18 -1.62
C LYS A 21 2.14 11.73 -2.06
N LEU A 22 2.22 11.49 -3.37
CA LEU A 22 2.24 10.14 -3.91
C LEU A 22 3.45 9.34 -3.43
N ILE A 23 4.63 9.96 -3.44
CA ILE A 23 5.85 9.37 -2.86
C ILE A 23 5.63 9.04 -1.39
N GLY A 24 5.03 9.96 -0.61
CA GLY A 24 4.69 9.72 0.79
C GLY A 24 3.78 8.50 0.99
N ILE A 25 2.75 8.35 0.15
CA ILE A 25 1.86 7.17 0.19
C ILE A 25 2.65 5.88 -0.08
N PHE A 26 3.49 5.85 -1.12
CA PHE A 26 4.32 4.68 -1.41
C PHE A 26 5.29 4.36 -0.27
N VAL A 27 5.95 5.38 0.29
CA VAL A 27 6.89 5.21 1.42
C VAL A 27 6.18 4.54 2.61
N GLU A 28 5.03 5.07 3.02
CA GLU A 28 4.24 4.53 4.14
C GLU A 28 3.78 3.09 3.88
N LEU A 29 3.31 2.80 2.65
CA LEU A 29 2.91 1.43 2.28
C LEU A 29 4.09 0.47 2.32
N LEU A 30 5.23 0.81 1.70
CA LEU A 30 6.39 -0.06 1.56
C LEU A 30 7.06 -0.37 2.91
N PHE A 31 7.03 0.58 3.86
CA PHE A 31 7.53 0.35 5.22
C PHE A 31 6.53 -0.39 6.13
N SER A 32 5.25 -0.44 5.76
CA SER A 32 4.24 -1.12 6.57
C SER A 32 4.41 -2.64 6.54
N LYS A 33 4.78 -3.22 7.68
CA LYS A 33 4.81 -4.68 7.87
C LYS A 33 3.42 -5.30 7.93
N MET A 34 2.38 -4.50 8.18
CA MET A 34 0.99 -4.96 8.11
C MET A 34 0.55 -5.20 6.67
N ILE A 35 1.01 -4.36 5.73
CA ILE A 35 0.67 -4.51 4.31
C ILE A 35 1.61 -5.50 3.63
N PHE A 36 2.92 -5.35 3.87
CA PHE A 36 3.95 -6.20 3.31
C PHE A 36 4.76 -6.83 4.44
N PRO A 37 4.42 -8.05 4.89
CA PRO A 37 5.20 -8.78 5.87
C PRO A 37 6.64 -9.04 5.40
N LYS A 38 6.82 -9.35 4.11
CA LYS A 38 8.12 -9.69 3.50
C LYS A 38 8.40 -8.81 2.28
N ASN A 39 9.69 -8.66 1.95
CA ASN A 39 10.08 -7.89 0.76
C ASN A 39 9.67 -8.57 -0.56
N LYS A 40 9.41 -9.89 -0.55
CA LYS A 40 8.88 -10.58 -1.73
C LYS A 40 7.49 -10.03 -2.10
N ASP A 41 6.64 -9.81 -1.11
CA ASP A 41 5.28 -9.28 -1.28
C ASP A 41 5.29 -7.85 -1.88
N ILE A 42 6.37 -7.10 -1.63
CA ILE A 42 6.60 -5.79 -2.26
C ILE A 42 6.87 -5.93 -3.75
N ASN A 43 7.59 -6.97 -4.19
CA ASN A 43 7.90 -7.15 -5.61
C ASN A 43 6.63 -7.27 -6.44
N ASP A 44 5.72 -8.13 -5.99
CA ASP A 44 4.47 -8.42 -6.67
C ASP A 44 3.63 -7.13 -6.79
N PHE A 45 3.53 -6.37 -5.69
CA PHE A 45 2.91 -5.05 -5.69
C PHE A 45 3.54 -4.06 -6.68
N LEU A 46 4.88 -3.98 -6.76
CA LEU A 46 5.54 -3.05 -7.68
C LEU A 46 5.36 -3.44 -9.15
N CYS A 47 5.32 -4.75 -9.45
CA CYS A 47 4.98 -5.26 -10.78
C CYS A 47 3.55 -4.89 -11.17
N ASP A 48 2.60 -5.02 -10.24
CA ASP A 48 1.18 -4.74 -10.51
C ASP A 48 0.90 -3.24 -10.68
N ILE A 49 1.51 -2.39 -9.85
CA ILE A 49 1.18 -0.95 -9.80
C ILE A 49 2.08 -0.10 -10.70
N LEU A 50 3.39 -0.35 -10.67
CA LEU A 50 4.36 0.46 -11.41
C LEU A 50 4.88 -0.24 -12.67
N HIS A 51 4.52 -1.51 -12.88
CA HIS A 51 5.03 -2.33 -13.99
C HIS A 51 6.57 -2.36 -14.04
N VAL A 52 7.19 -2.42 -12.85
CA VAL A 52 8.65 -2.51 -12.70
C VAL A 52 9.02 -3.76 -11.92
N GLU A 53 10.08 -4.42 -12.39
CA GLU A 53 10.71 -5.51 -11.66
C GLU A 53 12.10 -5.08 -11.23
N PHE A 54 12.42 -5.28 -9.94
CA PHE A 54 13.71 -4.91 -9.39
C PHE A 54 14.63 -6.12 -9.29
N LYS A 55 15.91 -5.88 -9.60
CA LYS A 55 16.95 -6.90 -9.45
C LYS A 55 16.98 -7.42 -8.01
N PRO A 56 17.32 -8.71 -7.78
CA PRO A 56 17.26 -9.32 -6.45
C PRO A 56 18.01 -8.55 -5.36
N TYR A 57 19.14 -7.90 -5.67
CA TYR A 57 19.89 -7.10 -4.70
C TYR A 57 19.14 -5.86 -4.21
N VAL A 58 18.26 -5.26 -5.04
CA VAL A 58 17.42 -4.12 -4.64
C VAL A 58 16.37 -4.60 -3.64
N MET A 59 15.76 -5.75 -3.90
CA MET A 59 14.72 -6.33 -3.07
C MET A 59 15.20 -6.78 -1.67
N LYS A 60 16.52 -6.83 -1.44
CA LYS A 60 17.08 -7.14 -0.10
C LYS A 60 16.88 -6.02 0.92
N SER A 61 16.68 -4.76 0.50
CA SER A 61 16.55 -3.61 1.41
C SER A 61 15.32 -2.77 1.09
N ARG A 62 14.39 -2.65 2.04
CA ARG A 62 13.19 -1.80 1.88
C ARG A 62 13.55 -0.35 1.61
N THR A 63 14.59 0.17 2.25
CA THR A 63 15.07 1.54 2.01
C THR A 63 15.56 1.72 0.58
N LEU A 64 16.25 0.71 0.02
CA LEU A 64 16.72 0.77 -1.37
C LEU A 64 15.55 0.66 -2.36
N ILE A 65 14.55 -0.19 -2.07
CA ILE A 65 13.30 -0.25 -2.84
C ILE A 65 12.62 1.11 -2.85
N VAL A 66 12.41 1.71 -1.67
CA VAL A 66 11.78 3.03 -1.53
C VAL A 66 12.55 4.09 -2.32
N ALA A 67 13.88 4.14 -2.19
CA ALA A 67 14.69 5.10 -2.94
C ALA A 67 14.50 4.95 -4.47
N LYS A 68 14.40 3.71 -4.98
CA LYS A 68 14.16 3.45 -6.41
C LYS A 68 12.75 3.86 -6.82
N VAL A 69 11.74 3.52 -6.04
CA VAL A 69 10.33 3.89 -6.29
C VAL A 69 10.15 5.40 -6.29
N SER A 70 10.69 6.11 -5.29
CA SER A 70 10.63 7.56 -5.22
C SER A 70 11.27 8.21 -6.45
N LYS A 71 12.41 7.68 -6.92
CA LYS A 71 13.05 8.16 -8.15
C LYS A 71 12.17 7.96 -9.38
N ILE A 72 11.54 6.78 -9.54
CA ILE A 72 10.61 6.51 -10.64
C ILE A 72 9.46 7.51 -10.64
N ILE A 73 8.78 7.69 -9.50
CA ILE A 73 7.65 8.62 -9.38
C ILE A 73 8.07 10.07 -9.68
N THR A 74 9.27 10.45 -9.24
CA THR A 74 9.80 11.80 -9.48
C THR A 74 10.05 12.06 -10.97
N MET A 75 10.59 11.07 -11.68
CA MET A 75 10.97 11.18 -13.10
C MET A 75 9.80 11.01 -14.08
N GLN A 76 8.67 10.45 -13.64
CA GLN A 76 7.49 10.26 -14.50
C GLN A 76 6.84 11.59 -14.87
N GLU A 77 6.45 11.77 -16.13
CA GLU A 77 5.76 12.98 -16.60
C GLU A 77 4.28 12.98 -16.23
N SER A 78 3.65 11.80 -16.21
CA SER A 78 2.23 11.63 -15.88
C SER A 78 2.04 10.62 -14.76
N GLU A 79 1.30 11.04 -13.73
CA GLU A 79 0.97 10.20 -12.59
C GLU A 79 -0.27 9.33 -12.81
N GLN A 80 -0.98 9.52 -13.93
CA GLN A 80 -2.27 8.90 -14.15
C GLN A 80 -2.21 7.38 -14.28
N GLN A 81 -1.09 6.85 -14.78
CA GLN A 81 -0.96 5.42 -15.09
C GLN A 81 -1.08 4.56 -13.82
N TYR A 82 -0.23 4.82 -12.82
CA TYR A 82 -0.17 4.00 -11.61
C TYR A 82 -1.18 4.39 -10.53
N LYS A 83 -1.74 5.60 -10.61
CA LYS A 83 -2.69 6.12 -9.61
C LYS A 83 -3.96 5.28 -9.53
N LYS A 84 -4.49 4.83 -10.66
CA LYS A 84 -5.71 4.01 -10.73
C LYS A 84 -5.49 2.65 -10.06
N ASP A 85 -4.36 2.02 -10.35
CA ASP A 85 -4.07 0.70 -9.81
C ASP A 85 -3.70 0.79 -8.33
N LEU A 86 -2.97 1.84 -7.92
CA LEU A 86 -2.73 2.12 -6.50
C LEU A 86 -4.04 2.35 -5.73
N TYR A 87 -4.99 3.10 -6.32
CA TYR A 87 -6.30 3.32 -5.72
C TYR A 87 -7.04 2.00 -5.46
N LYS A 88 -7.10 1.13 -6.47
CA LYS A 88 -7.73 -0.19 -6.36
C LYS A 88 -7.05 -1.06 -5.31
N PHE A 89 -5.72 -1.09 -5.30
CA PHE A 89 -4.95 -1.82 -4.28
C PHE A 89 -5.32 -1.37 -2.87
N ILE A 90 -5.40 -0.06 -2.64
CA ILE A 90 -5.77 0.49 -1.33
C ILE A 90 -7.22 0.14 -0.96
N GLU A 91 -8.16 0.15 -1.91
CA GLU A 91 -9.55 -0.29 -1.64
C GLU A 91 -9.60 -1.75 -1.19
N VAL A 92 -8.92 -2.65 -1.89
CA VAL A 92 -8.85 -4.07 -1.50
C VAL A 92 -8.26 -4.21 -0.09
N LYS A 93 -7.18 -3.48 0.24
CA LYS A 93 -6.57 -3.53 1.57
C LYS A 93 -7.47 -2.98 2.68
N ILE A 94 -8.31 -1.98 2.39
CA ILE A 94 -9.31 -1.47 3.33
C ILE A 94 -10.38 -2.54 3.60
N GLU A 95 -10.87 -3.22 2.56
CA GLU A 95 -11.87 -4.28 2.68
C GLU A 95 -11.35 -5.48 3.48
N GLU A 96 -10.14 -5.95 3.18
CA GLU A 96 -9.47 -7.01 3.93
C GLU A 96 -9.39 -6.67 5.44
N MET A 97 -8.89 -5.48 5.78
CA MET A 97 -8.76 -5.05 7.18
C MET A 97 -10.11 -4.93 7.91
N ASN A 98 -11.15 -4.46 7.23
CA ASN A 98 -12.49 -4.38 7.81
C ASN A 98 -13.07 -5.76 8.10
N ASN A 99 -12.87 -6.72 7.20
CA ASN A 99 -13.33 -8.08 7.37
C ASN A 99 -12.64 -8.77 8.55
N ASP A 100 -11.33 -8.58 8.71
CA ASP A 100 -10.57 -9.11 9.85
C ASP A 100 -11.08 -8.56 11.18
N GLN A 101 -11.33 -7.24 11.28
CA GLN A 101 -11.90 -6.62 12.48
C GLN A 101 -13.29 -7.17 12.82
N ASN A 102 -14.16 -7.34 11.82
CA ASN A 102 -15.49 -7.89 12.01
C ASN A 102 -15.48 -9.37 12.42
N GLN A 103 -14.46 -10.14 12.01
CA GLN A 103 -14.29 -11.51 12.48
C GLN A 103 -13.79 -11.56 13.92
N GLN A 104 -12.85 -10.69 14.29
CA GLN A 104 -12.32 -10.62 15.66
C GLN A 104 -13.42 -10.22 16.67
N ASN A 105 -14.19 -9.17 16.37
CA ASN A 105 -15.30 -8.71 17.22
C ASN A 105 -16.35 -9.82 17.44
N ARG A 106 -16.59 -10.68 16.44
CA ARG A 106 -17.50 -11.82 16.56
C ARG A 106 -16.96 -12.90 17.50
N LYS A 107 -15.65 -13.19 17.47
CA LYS A 107 -15.03 -14.15 18.38
C LYS A 107 -15.06 -13.65 19.82
N ASP A 108 -14.69 -12.39 20.03
CA ASP A 108 -14.67 -11.77 21.37
C ASP A 108 -16.10 -11.72 21.98
N SER A 109 -17.11 -11.48 21.14
CA SER A 109 -18.52 -11.55 21.56
C SER A 109 -18.99 -12.96 21.91
N LEU A 110 -18.42 -14.03 21.36
CA LEU A 110 -18.81 -15.41 21.66
C LEU A 110 -18.14 -15.89 22.96
N ASP A 111 -16.87 -15.54 23.20
CA ASP A 111 -16.16 -15.87 24.44
C ASP A 111 -16.82 -15.25 25.68
N GLY A 112 -17.46 -14.08 25.54
CA GLY A 112 -18.20 -13.45 26.63
C GLY A 112 -19.46 -14.22 27.08
N TRP A 113 -19.98 -15.13 26.27
CA TRP A 113 -21.21 -15.91 26.55
C TRP A 113 -20.94 -17.29 27.17
N ILE A 114 -19.70 -17.77 27.14
CA ILE A 114 -19.32 -19.11 27.64
C ILE A 114 -18.85 -19.03 29.12
N ARG A 115 -19.48 -18.16 29.92
CA ARG A 115 -19.17 -18.02 31.36
C ARG A 115 -20.19 -18.71 32.25
#